data_AF-A0A831TYL5-F1
#
_entry.id   AF-A0A831TYL5-F1
#
_cell.length_a   1.000
_cell.length_b   1.000
_cell.length_c   1.000
_cell.angle_alpha   90.00
_cell.angle_beta   90.00
_cell.angle_gamma   90.00
#
_symmetry.space_group_name_H-M   'P 1'
#
loop_
_entity.id
_entity.type
_entity.pdbx_description
1 polymer ?
#
loop_
_entity_poly.entity_id
_entity_poly.type
_entity_poly.pdbx_seq_one_letter_code
_entity_poly.pdbx_strand_id
1 'polypeptide(L)'
;MDRGPNPTPHLSNGRLCNFSQPHPSFPPTCAESCWHAKFFTYFSSARQGARGVAANAAPEARCGRRSMPIHALFLGAHPDDCDFSAGGTAALMRQRGDRVTFCAVTNGNKGHFAREYLRDPDRLAARRLAEGEAAAAVIGARFLCLGVPDGEVFVTQELTEAIVRLIRRERPDLVVLNRPNEEAIDFVQPDRPP
;
A
#
# COMPACT_ATOMS: atom_id res chain seq x y z
N MET A 1 40.33 15.94 -42.03
CA MET A 1 39.77 15.97 -40.66
C MET A 1 38.55 16.89 -40.71
N ASP A 2 37.58 16.67 -41.59
CA ASP A 2 36.42 15.78 -41.44
C ASP A 2 35.89 15.65 -40.00
N ARG A 3 34.78 16.36 -39.73
CA ARG A 3 33.66 16.02 -38.84
C ARG A 3 32.58 17.09 -39.03
N GLY A 4 31.56 16.75 -39.84
CA GLY A 4 30.38 17.58 -40.10
C GLY A 4 29.43 17.73 -38.90
N PRO A 5 28.37 18.55 -39.04
CA PRO A 5 27.42 18.86 -37.97
C PRO A 5 26.55 17.65 -37.60
N ASN A 6 26.36 17.44 -36.30
CA ASN A 6 25.62 16.32 -35.73
C ASN A 6 24.09 16.53 -35.91
N PRO A 7 23.35 15.58 -36.49
CA PRO A 7 21.95 15.76 -36.86
C PRO A 7 20.97 15.56 -35.70
N THR A 8 19.90 16.37 -35.73
CA THR A 8 18.65 16.22 -34.96
C THR A 8 17.98 14.88 -35.24
N PRO A 9 17.47 14.14 -34.24
CA PRO A 9 16.73 12.91 -34.48
C PRO A 9 15.31 13.22 -34.99
N HIS A 10 15.11 12.97 -36.28
CA HIS A 10 13.79 12.84 -36.88
C HIS A 10 13.13 11.53 -36.42
N LEU A 11 11.92 11.66 -35.86
CA LEU A 11 11.00 10.58 -35.58
C LEU A 11 10.54 9.94 -36.91
N SER A 12 10.85 8.66 -37.11
CA SER A 12 10.29 7.86 -38.19
C SER A 12 9.19 6.94 -37.67
N ASN A 13 8.15 6.83 -38.49
CA ASN A 13 6.87 6.16 -38.26
C ASN A 13 6.96 4.75 -37.65
N GLY A 14 6.54 4.62 -36.39
CA GLY A 14 6.10 3.36 -35.78
C GLY A 14 4.59 3.40 -35.56
N ARG A 15 3.87 2.49 -36.22
CA ARG A 15 2.40 2.39 -36.23
C ARG A 15 1.79 2.44 -34.82
N LEU A 16 0.85 3.35 -34.64
CA LEU A 16 -0.16 3.30 -33.58
C LEU A 16 -1.01 2.04 -33.78
N CYS A 17 -0.73 0.99 -33.01
CA CYS A 17 -1.64 -0.14 -32.88
C CYS A 17 -2.76 0.23 -31.90
N ASN A 18 -3.85 0.72 -32.46
CA ASN A 18 -5.14 0.92 -31.80
C ASN A 18 -5.73 -0.45 -31.43
N PHE A 19 -5.64 -0.86 -30.16
CA PHE A 19 -6.33 -2.04 -29.63
C PHE A 19 -7.79 -1.69 -29.30
N SER A 20 -8.58 -1.47 -30.36
CA SER A 20 -10.03 -1.42 -30.31
C SER A 20 -10.58 -2.48 -31.26
N GLN A 21 -10.48 -3.77 -30.92
CA GLN A 21 -11.34 -4.87 -31.38
C GLN A 21 -11.09 -6.14 -30.51
N PRO A 22 -12.12 -6.86 -30.03
CA PRO A 22 -11.99 -8.11 -29.29
C PRO A 22 -11.82 -9.33 -30.23
N HIS A 23 -10.97 -10.28 -29.87
CA HIS A 23 -10.79 -11.56 -30.57
C HIS A 23 -11.67 -12.65 -29.92
N PRO A 24 -12.36 -13.52 -30.70
CA PRO A 24 -13.33 -14.46 -30.16
C PRO A 24 -12.70 -15.83 -29.89
N SER A 25 -12.58 -16.22 -28.61
CA SER A 25 -12.41 -17.64 -28.24
C SER A 25 -12.40 -17.85 -26.72
N PHE A 26 -13.52 -17.64 -26.02
CA PHE A 26 -13.80 -18.28 -24.72
C PHE A 26 -15.32 -18.44 -24.53
N PRO A 27 -15.83 -19.65 -24.21
CA PRO A 27 -17.25 -19.85 -23.90
C PRO A 27 -17.59 -19.29 -22.50
N PRO A 28 -18.78 -18.69 -22.30
CA PRO A 28 -19.21 -18.20 -21.00
C PRO A 28 -19.96 -19.32 -20.27
N THR A 29 -19.57 -19.68 -19.05
CA THR A 29 -20.52 -20.17 -18.04
C THR A 29 -19.93 -20.11 -16.63
N CYS A 30 -20.78 -19.67 -15.72
CA CYS A 30 -20.68 -19.63 -14.25
C CYS A 30 -19.92 -18.47 -13.58
N ALA A 31 -20.76 -17.52 -13.17
CA ALA A 31 -20.86 -16.97 -11.81
C ALA A 31 -20.23 -15.59 -11.56
N GLU A 32 -21.08 -14.59 -11.82
CA GLU A 32 -21.23 -13.40 -10.99
C GLU A 32 -21.19 -13.73 -9.50
N SER A 33 -20.11 -13.32 -8.83
CA SER A 33 -20.12 -12.84 -7.44
C SER A 33 -18.67 -12.70 -6.95
N CYS A 34 -18.04 -11.55 -7.21
CA CYS A 34 -16.92 -11.04 -6.42
C CYS A 34 -16.70 -9.57 -6.79
N TRP A 35 -17.30 -8.69 -5.99
CA TRP A 35 -17.08 -7.25 -6.08
C TRP A 35 -15.63 -6.92 -5.66
N HIS A 36 -14.93 -6.25 -6.58
CA HIS A 36 -13.72 -5.42 -6.43
C HIS A 36 -12.80 -5.65 -5.22
N ALA A 37 -11.76 -6.47 -5.41
CA ALA A 37 -10.48 -6.33 -4.73
C ALA A 37 -9.39 -6.04 -5.79
N LYS A 38 -8.99 -4.78 -5.93
CA LYS A 38 -7.84 -4.40 -6.78
C LYS A 38 -6.59 -4.29 -5.90
N PHE A 39 -6.01 -5.43 -5.55
CA PHE A 39 -4.64 -5.51 -5.07
C PHE A 39 -3.72 -5.80 -6.26
N PHE A 40 -2.72 -4.95 -6.50
CA PHE A 40 -1.68 -5.22 -7.48
C PHE A 40 -0.43 -5.69 -6.75
N THR A 41 -0.16 -6.99 -6.84
CA THR A 41 1.07 -7.63 -6.35
C THR A 41 2.15 -7.49 -7.41
N TYR A 42 3.32 -6.93 -7.08
CA TYR A 42 4.50 -6.99 -7.94
C TYR A 42 5.23 -8.31 -7.67
N PHE A 43 5.30 -9.19 -8.68
CA PHE A 43 6.02 -10.47 -8.61
C PHE A 43 6.94 -10.59 -9.83
N SER A 44 8.24 -10.80 -9.62
CA SER A 44 9.21 -11.09 -10.69
C SER A 44 9.42 -12.61 -10.78
N SER A 45 9.04 -13.22 -11.91
CA SER A 45 9.19 -14.66 -12.14
C SER A 45 10.24 -14.92 -13.23
N ALA A 46 11.33 -15.56 -12.84
CA ALA A 46 12.32 -16.12 -13.76
C ALA A 46 11.85 -17.46 -14.38
N ARG A 47 12.36 -17.72 -15.58
CA ARG A 47 11.95 -18.74 -16.56
C ARG A 47 12.13 -20.19 -16.11
N GLN A 48 11.28 -21.08 -16.63
CA GLN A 48 11.66 -22.42 -17.09
C GLN A 48 10.58 -22.99 -18.02
N GLY A 49 11.02 -23.66 -19.10
CA GLY A 49 10.16 -24.22 -20.14
C GLY A 49 10.03 -25.75 -20.09
N ALA A 50 9.31 -26.24 -21.10
CA ALA A 50 9.18 -27.62 -21.61
C ALA A 50 7.94 -28.46 -21.19
N ARG A 51 7.00 -28.51 -22.15
CA ARG A 51 6.22 -29.64 -22.75
C ARG A 51 5.84 -30.89 -21.90
N GLY A 52 4.55 -31.25 -21.98
CA GLY A 52 4.06 -32.63 -21.93
C GLY A 52 2.72 -32.80 -21.18
N VAL A 53 1.65 -33.20 -21.88
CA VAL A 53 0.31 -33.45 -21.33
C VAL A 53 0.15 -34.93 -20.95
N ALA A 54 -0.35 -35.20 -19.75
CA ALA A 54 -1.14 -36.40 -19.45
C ALA A 54 -2.12 -36.08 -18.31
N ALA A 55 -3.42 -36.27 -18.57
CA ALA A 55 -4.50 -36.11 -17.61
C ALA A 55 -4.54 -37.31 -16.67
N ASN A 56 -4.59 -37.06 -15.35
CA ASN A 56 -5.16 -37.96 -14.34
C ASN A 56 -5.39 -37.16 -13.04
N ALA A 57 -6.61 -37.28 -12.50
CA ALA A 57 -7.12 -36.88 -11.18
C ALA A 57 -6.60 -35.55 -10.60
N ALA A 58 -7.50 -34.57 -10.41
CA ALA A 58 -7.19 -33.31 -9.75
C ALA A 58 -6.52 -33.58 -8.38
N PRO A 59 -5.23 -33.23 -8.19
CA PRO A 59 -4.65 -33.29 -6.87
C PRO A 59 -5.33 -32.20 -6.05
N GLU A 60 -5.88 -32.56 -4.89
CA GLU A 60 -6.13 -31.58 -3.84
C GLU A 60 -4.86 -30.75 -3.70
N ALA A 61 -4.93 -29.48 -4.09
CA ALA A 61 -3.81 -28.57 -4.03
C ALA A 61 -3.50 -28.34 -2.54
N ARG A 62 -2.72 -29.24 -1.95
CA ARG A 62 -1.96 -28.95 -0.75
C ARG A 62 -1.00 -27.84 -1.16
N CYS A 63 -1.40 -26.60 -0.92
CA CYS A 63 -0.50 -25.44 -0.92
C CYS A 63 0.48 -25.63 0.24
N GLY A 64 1.42 -26.54 0.05
CA GLY A 64 2.44 -26.98 0.98
C GLY A 64 3.62 -26.04 0.94
N ARG A 65 3.39 -24.78 1.29
CA ARG A 65 4.43 -23.96 1.90
C ARG A 65 3.73 -23.27 3.07
N ARG A 66 3.95 -23.75 4.29
CA ARG A 66 3.72 -22.89 5.45
C ARG A 66 4.67 -21.71 5.24
N SER A 67 4.16 -20.60 4.73
CA SER A 67 4.92 -19.38 4.61
C SER A 67 5.45 -19.10 6.01
N MET A 68 6.77 -18.99 6.15
CA MET A 68 7.35 -18.53 7.41
C MET A 68 6.61 -17.26 7.84
N PRO A 69 6.30 -17.08 9.14
CA PRO A 69 5.69 -15.86 9.61
C PRO A 69 6.47 -14.66 9.10
N ILE A 70 5.76 -13.73 8.46
CA ILE A 70 6.36 -12.49 7.96
C ILE A 70 6.11 -11.36 8.95
N HIS A 71 6.83 -10.25 8.77
CA HIS A 71 6.50 -8.99 9.40
C HIS A 71 5.88 -8.03 8.38
N ALA A 72 4.62 -7.67 8.59
CA ALA A 72 3.92 -6.66 7.83
C ALA A 72 3.88 -5.31 8.58
N LEU A 73 4.30 -4.25 7.90
CA LEU A 73 4.15 -2.87 8.32
C LEU A 73 3.03 -2.22 7.51
N PHE A 74 1.97 -1.80 8.18
CA PHE A 74 0.92 -0.96 7.59
C PHE A 74 1.24 0.48 7.95
N LEU A 75 1.36 1.33 6.92
CA LEU A 75 1.70 2.74 7.05
C LEU A 75 0.54 3.58 6.54
N GLY A 76 -0.14 4.28 7.45
CA GLY A 76 -1.22 5.21 7.17
C GLY A 76 -0.82 6.66 7.41
N ALA A 77 -1.57 7.60 6.86
CA ALA A 77 -1.41 9.01 7.18
C ALA A 77 -1.87 9.26 8.62
N HIS A 78 -3.07 8.80 8.95
CA HIS A 78 -3.76 9.07 10.21
C HIS A 78 -3.78 7.86 11.16
N PRO A 79 -4.00 8.08 12.48
CA PRO A 79 -4.05 7.02 13.49
C PRO A 79 -5.06 5.88 13.23
N ASP A 80 -6.09 6.12 12.43
CA ASP A 80 -7.19 5.19 12.11
C ASP A 80 -7.10 4.56 10.71
N ASP A 81 -6.19 5.01 9.85
CA ASP A 81 -6.14 4.55 8.45
C ASP A 81 -5.88 3.04 8.34
N CYS A 82 -5.00 2.52 9.20
CA CYS A 82 -4.51 1.14 9.10
C CYS A 82 -5.60 0.12 9.48
N ASP A 83 -6.29 0.35 10.59
CA ASP A 83 -7.35 -0.52 11.08
C ASP A 83 -8.65 -0.31 10.30
N PHE A 84 -8.98 0.93 9.90
CA PHE A 84 -10.14 1.19 9.04
C PHE A 84 -10.00 0.51 7.67
N SER A 85 -8.87 0.71 6.99
CA SER A 85 -8.70 0.25 5.61
C SER A 85 -8.30 -1.21 5.50
N ALA A 86 -7.54 -1.73 6.47
CA ALA A 86 -6.92 -3.04 6.38
C ALA A 86 -6.93 -3.85 7.68
N GLY A 87 -7.72 -3.45 8.69
CA GLY A 87 -7.79 -4.14 9.98
C GLY A 87 -8.19 -5.61 9.87
N GLY A 88 -9.13 -5.95 9.00
CA GLY A 88 -9.52 -7.34 8.74
C GLY A 88 -8.38 -8.19 8.17
N THR A 89 -7.64 -7.65 7.20
CA THR A 89 -6.45 -8.31 6.63
C THR A 89 -5.37 -8.48 7.69
N ALA A 90 -5.08 -7.44 8.46
CA ALA A 90 -4.12 -7.48 9.56
C ALA A 90 -4.49 -8.52 10.63
N ALA A 91 -5.78 -8.64 10.97
CA ALA A 91 -6.26 -9.66 11.89
C ALA A 91 -6.01 -11.09 11.37
N LEU A 92 -6.26 -11.34 10.08
CA LEU A 92 -5.97 -12.64 9.45
C LEU A 92 -4.46 -12.94 9.45
N MET A 93 -3.61 -11.93 9.21
CA MET A 93 -2.15 -12.08 9.30
C MET A 93 -1.71 -12.43 10.72
N ARG A 94 -2.27 -11.75 11.73
CA ARG A 94 -2.02 -12.07 13.15
C ARG A 94 -2.49 -13.48 13.51
N GLN A 95 -3.65 -13.92 13.03
CA GLN A 95 -4.16 -15.28 13.22
C GLN A 95 -3.27 -16.34 12.56
N ARG A 96 -2.66 -16.02 11.40
CA ARG A 96 -1.68 -16.88 10.72
C ARG A 96 -0.34 -16.98 11.47
N GLY A 97 -0.09 -16.07 12.42
CA GLY A 97 1.14 -16.00 13.21
C GLY A 97 2.13 -14.94 12.75
N ASP A 98 1.78 -14.11 11.76
CA ASP A 98 2.64 -13.03 11.27
C ASP A 98 2.77 -11.90 12.30
N ARG A 99 3.88 -11.19 12.29
CA ARG A 99 4.02 -9.94 13.05
C ARG A 99 3.34 -8.81 12.27
N VAL A 100 2.53 -8.01 12.95
CA VAL A 100 1.91 -6.82 12.36
C VAL A 100 2.29 -5.58 13.16
N THR A 101 2.62 -4.51 12.44
CA THR A 101 2.84 -3.17 13.00
C THR A 101 2.04 -2.16 12.20
N PHE A 102 1.25 -1.36 12.89
CA PHE A 102 0.57 -0.19 12.37
C PHE A 102 1.43 1.04 12.67
N CYS A 103 1.56 1.93 11.69
CA CYS A 103 2.26 3.18 11.86
C CYS A 103 1.46 4.31 11.22
N ALA A 104 1.11 5.32 12.01
CA ALA A 104 0.60 6.59 11.50
C ALA A 104 1.75 7.57 11.26
N VAL A 105 1.66 8.36 10.19
CA VAL A 105 2.60 9.46 9.94
C VAL A 105 2.24 10.67 10.79
N THR A 106 0.95 11.03 10.82
CA THR A 106 0.44 12.16 11.59
C THR A 106 -0.11 11.75 12.95
N ASN A 107 -0.18 12.72 13.87
CA ASN A 107 -0.80 12.55 15.17
C ASN A 107 -2.33 12.76 15.15
N GLY A 108 -2.90 13.18 14.01
CA GLY A 108 -4.34 13.36 13.84
C GLY A 108 -4.95 14.56 14.57
N ASN A 109 -4.15 15.56 14.96
CA ASN A 109 -4.56 16.70 15.78
C ASN A 109 -5.57 17.68 15.14
N LYS A 110 -5.96 17.49 13.86
CA LYS A 110 -6.97 18.34 13.18
C LYS A 110 -8.20 17.56 12.70
N GLY A 111 -8.29 16.26 12.97
CA GLY A 111 -9.39 15.40 12.53
C GLY A 111 -10.75 15.59 13.22
N HIS A 112 -10.97 16.67 13.98
CA HIS A 112 -12.24 16.89 14.69
C HIS A 112 -12.60 18.37 14.83
N PHE A 113 -13.88 18.71 14.63
CA PHE A 113 -14.40 20.09 14.69
C PHE A 113 -14.93 20.54 16.06
N ALA A 114 -14.75 19.77 17.12
CA ALA A 114 -15.31 20.13 18.42
C ALA A 114 -14.49 21.28 19.03
N ARG A 115 -15.17 22.21 19.70
CA ARG A 115 -14.57 23.48 20.14
C ARG A 115 -13.38 23.27 21.09
N GLU A 116 -13.43 22.24 21.92
CA GLU A 116 -12.35 21.84 22.81
C GLU A 116 -11.08 21.41 22.06
N TYR A 117 -11.21 20.71 20.93
CA TYR A 117 -10.09 20.25 20.13
C TYR A 117 -9.55 21.34 19.20
N LEU A 118 -10.41 22.26 18.74
CA LEU A 118 -9.96 23.44 18.00
C LEU A 118 -9.14 24.40 18.90
N ARG A 119 -9.41 24.41 20.20
CA ARG A 119 -8.67 25.21 21.19
C ARG A 119 -7.39 24.53 21.68
N ASP A 120 -7.37 23.20 21.69
CA ASP A 120 -6.28 22.37 22.16
C ASP A 120 -6.12 21.13 21.25
N PRO A 121 -5.40 21.27 20.11
CA PRO A 121 -5.17 20.17 19.18
C PRO A 121 -4.37 19.01 19.79
N ASP A 122 -3.49 19.29 20.76
CA ASP A 122 -2.67 18.27 21.41
C ASP A 122 -3.52 17.32 22.25
N ARG A 123 -4.63 17.82 22.82
CA ARG A 123 -5.63 16.97 23.47
C ARG A 123 -6.28 15.98 22.50
N LEU A 124 -6.54 16.38 21.25
CA LEU A 124 -7.04 15.48 20.22
C LEU A 124 -5.97 14.46 19.82
N ALA A 125 -4.73 14.90 19.63
CA ALA A 125 -3.61 14.02 19.32
C ALA A 125 -3.44 12.93 20.37
N ALA A 126 -3.42 13.29 21.66
CA ALA A 126 -3.29 12.34 22.77
C ALA A 126 -4.43 11.31 22.79
N ARG A 127 -5.66 11.76 22.52
CA ARG A 127 -6.83 10.87 22.41
C ARG A 127 -6.67 9.90 21.24
N ARG A 128 -6.35 10.38 20.03
CA ARG A 128 -6.24 9.54 18.83
C ARG A 128 -5.07 8.56 18.90
N LEU A 129 -3.96 8.94 19.55
CA LEU A 129 -2.87 8.01 19.85
C LEU A 129 -3.34 6.86 20.74
N ALA A 130 -4.08 7.16 21.82
CA ALA A 130 -4.63 6.13 22.71
C ALA A 130 -5.66 5.24 21.99
N GLU A 131 -6.49 5.82 21.11
CA GLU A 131 -7.44 5.08 20.27
C GLU A 131 -6.71 4.12 19.31
N GLY A 132 -5.67 4.58 18.62
CA GLY A 132 -4.87 3.75 17.70
C GLY A 132 -4.11 2.62 18.41
N GLU A 133 -3.55 2.89 19.60
CA GLU A 133 -2.93 1.86 20.44
C GLU A 133 -3.95 0.80 20.87
N ALA A 134 -5.14 1.22 21.31
CA ALA A 134 -6.21 0.32 21.71
C ALA A 134 -6.70 -0.53 20.53
N ALA A 135 -6.90 0.08 19.35
CA ALA A 135 -7.34 -0.62 18.14
C ALA A 135 -6.32 -1.69 17.69
N ALA A 136 -5.03 -1.36 17.67
CA ALA A 136 -3.98 -2.31 17.34
C ALA A 136 -3.90 -3.47 18.36
N ALA A 137 -4.12 -3.17 19.65
CA ALA A 137 -4.08 -4.17 20.71
C ALA A 137 -5.19 -5.24 20.55
N VAL A 138 -6.35 -4.91 20.00
CA VAL A 138 -7.46 -5.86 19.74
C VAL A 138 -6.99 -7.06 18.91
N ILE A 139 -6.13 -6.83 17.92
CA ILE A 139 -5.59 -7.90 17.05
C ILE A 139 -4.19 -8.36 17.47
N GLY A 140 -3.67 -7.84 18.58
CA GLY A 140 -2.30 -8.09 19.04
C GLY A 140 -1.24 -7.56 18.06
N ALA A 141 -1.51 -6.45 17.39
CA ALA A 141 -0.53 -5.69 16.61
C ALA A 141 0.14 -4.63 17.48
N ARG A 142 1.28 -4.11 17.00
CA ARG A 142 1.96 -2.94 17.61
C ARG A 142 1.54 -1.67 16.88
N PHE A 143 1.27 -0.59 17.59
CA PHE A 143 1.03 0.73 17.03
C PHE A 143 2.26 1.64 17.18
N LEU A 144 2.47 2.53 16.21
CA LEU A 144 3.51 3.55 16.17
C LEU A 144 2.94 4.84 15.56
N CYS A 145 3.52 5.98 15.92
CA CYS A 145 3.21 7.26 15.30
C CYS A 145 4.50 8.06 15.10
N LEU A 146 4.68 8.66 13.91
CA LEU A 146 5.82 9.55 13.64
C LEU A 146 5.61 10.96 14.20
N GLY A 147 4.35 11.35 14.45
CA GLY A 147 4.01 12.55 15.19
C GLY A 147 3.97 13.84 14.37
N VAL A 148 3.90 13.74 13.04
CA VAL A 148 3.73 14.92 12.18
C VAL A 148 2.38 15.57 12.49
N PRO A 149 2.27 16.90 12.55
CA PRO A 149 0.96 17.54 12.66
C PRO A 149 0.05 17.18 11.48
N ASP A 150 -1.23 17.05 11.77
CA ASP A 150 -2.23 16.64 10.79
C ASP A 150 -2.38 17.69 9.68
N GLY A 151 -2.58 17.29 8.43
CA GLY A 151 -2.60 18.20 7.27
C GLY A 151 -1.27 18.89 6.93
N GLU A 152 -0.15 18.51 7.58
CA GLU A 152 1.18 19.12 7.38
C GLU A 152 2.21 18.08 6.88
N VAL A 153 1.76 17.09 6.11
CA VAL A 153 2.65 16.09 5.51
C VAL A 153 3.22 16.63 4.20
N PHE A 154 4.51 16.97 4.23
CA PHE A 154 5.28 17.40 3.07
C PHE A 154 6.36 16.39 2.72
N VAL A 155 6.69 16.27 1.43
CA VAL A 155 7.83 15.45 0.97
C VAL A 155 9.13 16.21 1.27
N THR A 156 9.63 16.05 2.48
CA THR A 156 10.90 16.64 2.94
C THR A 156 11.96 15.56 3.14
N GLN A 157 13.24 15.98 3.19
CA GLN A 157 14.32 15.06 3.49
C GLN A 157 14.17 14.48 4.91
N GLU A 158 13.77 15.30 5.88
CA GLU A 158 13.61 14.92 7.28
C GLU A 158 12.56 13.82 7.46
N LEU A 159 11.39 13.97 6.82
CA LEU A 159 10.33 12.98 6.88
C LEU A 159 10.71 11.71 6.10
N THR A 160 11.34 11.87 4.93
CA THR A 160 11.85 10.74 4.15
C THR A 160 12.83 9.90 4.97
N GLU A 161 13.77 10.54 5.66
CA GLU A 161 14.71 9.85 6.54
C GLU A 161 14.04 9.21 7.76
N ALA A 162 13.01 9.84 8.33
CA ALA A 162 12.24 9.27 9.44
C ALA A 162 11.56 7.96 9.03
N ILE A 163 10.95 7.92 7.84
CA ILE A 163 10.34 6.71 7.26
C ILE A 163 11.42 5.65 6.97
N VAL A 164 12.56 6.04 6.40
CA VAL A 164 13.69 5.11 6.16
C VAL A 164 14.19 4.51 7.47
N ARG A 165 14.33 5.32 8.54
CA ARG A 165 14.72 4.84 9.88
C ARG A 165 13.69 3.88 10.46
N LEU A 166 12.40 4.16 10.30
CA LEU A 166 11.31 3.27 10.68
C LEU A 166 11.44 1.91 9.98
N ILE A 167 11.55 1.90 8.65
CA ILE A 167 11.65 0.67 7.85
C ILE A 167 12.90 -0.13 8.24
N ARG A 168 14.04 0.53 8.43
CA ARG A 168 15.29 -0.14 8.84
C ARG A 168 15.21 -0.73 10.25
N ARG A 169 14.50 -0.07 11.17
CA ARG A 169 14.30 -0.55 12.54
C ARG A 169 13.33 -1.72 12.59
N GLU A 170 12.19 -1.59 11.92
CA GLU A 170 11.14 -2.61 11.94
C GLU A 170 11.52 -3.83 11.09
N ARG A 171 12.28 -3.64 10.00
CA ARG A 171 12.67 -4.68 9.03
C ARG A 171 11.48 -5.50 8.50
N PRO A 172 10.41 -4.84 8.00
CA PRO A 172 9.25 -5.57 7.48
C PRO A 172 9.58 -6.30 6.18
N ASP A 173 8.96 -7.46 5.98
CA ASP A 173 8.98 -8.20 4.70
C ASP A 173 7.93 -7.65 3.72
N LEU A 174 6.88 -7.03 4.26
CA LEU A 174 5.78 -6.42 3.50
C LEU A 174 5.46 -5.03 4.07
N VAL A 175 5.38 -4.03 3.19
CA VAL A 175 4.84 -2.71 3.54
C VAL A 175 3.53 -2.50 2.79
N VAL A 176 2.48 -2.18 3.55
CA VAL A 176 1.15 -1.83 3.04
C VAL A 176 0.94 -0.34 3.29
N LEU A 177 0.49 0.38 2.27
CA LEU A 177 0.31 1.83 2.32
C LEU A 177 -0.97 2.22 1.58
N ASN A 178 -1.53 3.38 1.94
CA ASN A 178 -2.65 3.99 1.25
C ASN A 178 -2.31 4.30 -0.21
N ARG A 179 -3.33 4.47 -1.05
CA ARG A 179 -3.16 4.71 -2.48
C ARG A 179 -2.56 6.11 -2.70
N PRO A 180 -1.45 6.29 -3.44
CA PRO A 180 -0.74 7.58 -3.54
C PRO A 180 -1.55 8.83 -3.94
N ASN A 181 -2.70 8.64 -4.60
CA ASN A 181 -3.56 9.73 -5.10
C ASN A 181 -4.91 9.79 -4.36
N GLU A 182 -4.96 9.32 -3.13
CA GLU A 182 -6.14 9.39 -2.28
C GLU A 182 -6.16 10.74 -1.56
N GLU A 183 -7.28 11.46 -1.64
CA GLU A 183 -7.42 12.83 -1.10
C GLU A 183 -7.31 12.87 0.43
N ALA A 184 -7.55 11.74 1.10
CA ALA A 184 -7.38 11.59 2.53
C ALA A 184 -5.91 11.40 2.95
N ILE A 185 -4.99 11.19 2.01
CA ILE A 185 -3.56 11.20 2.33
C ILE A 185 -3.12 12.65 2.21
N ASP A 186 -2.96 13.30 3.36
CA ASP A 186 -2.58 14.72 3.56
C ASP A 186 -1.23 15.14 2.93
N PHE A 187 -0.73 14.44 1.90
CA PHE A 187 0.35 14.94 1.07
C PHE A 187 -0.10 16.25 0.43
N VAL A 188 0.34 17.34 1.04
CA VAL A 188 0.24 18.67 0.45
C VAL A 188 1.14 18.66 -0.77
N GLN A 189 0.53 18.43 -1.93
CA GLN A 189 1.18 18.60 -3.22
C GLN A 189 1.46 20.09 -3.36
N PRO A 190 2.74 20.53 -3.46
CA PRO A 190 3.07 21.95 -3.50
C PRO A 190 2.48 22.68 -4.73
N ASP A 191 1.99 21.93 -5.72
CA ASP A 191 1.46 22.39 -7.00
C ASP A 191 -0.07 22.25 -7.16
N ARG A 192 -0.80 21.71 -6.17
CA ARG A 192 -2.27 21.64 -6.24
C ARG A 192 -2.90 22.90 -5.62
N PRO A 193 -3.61 23.74 -6.39
CA PRO A 193 -4.29 24.91 -5.83
C PRO A 193 -5.41 24.51 -4.85
N PRO A 194 -5.78 25.40 -3.91
CA PRO A 194 -6.84 25.17 -2.93
C PRO A 194 -8.22 24.98 -3.57
#